data_AF-A0A1H6RNJ6-F1
#
_entry.id   AF-A0A1H6RNJ6-F1
#
_cell.length_a   1.000
_cell.length_b   1.000
_cell.length_c   1.000
_cell.angle_alpha   90.00
_cell.angle_beta   90.00
_cell.angle_gamma   90.00
#
_symmetry.space_group_name_H-M   'P 1'
#
loop_
_entity.id
_entity.type
_entity.pdbx_description
1 polymer ?
#
loop_
_entity_poly.entity_id
_entity_poly.type
_entity_poly.pdbx_seq_one_letter_code
_entity_poly.pdbx_strand_id
1 'polypeptide(L)'
;MNIGAWMCGVLVLPFAIIGLLFGIFKGKATKFVAGFNTFSEQEQALYDRAAISRDIRNQCFLWSAVMLVGTILSLVFTPYLAIPTFIVWGVLFFKVMHLDVHKAYEKYLLKRS
;
A
#
# COMPACT_ATOMS: atom_id res chain seq x y z
N MET A 1 19.16 -19.79 10.71
CA MET A 1 18.06 -18.80 10.72
C MET A 1 17.75 -18.40 9.28
N ASN A 2 16.50 -18.51 8.83
CA ASN A 2 16.15 -18.20 7.43
C ASN A 2 16.01 -16.69 7.24
N ILE A 3 17.12 -16.02 6.90
CA ILE A 3 17.19 -14.56 6.81
C ILE A 3 16.18 -14.02 5.77
N GLY A 4 16.01 -14.71 4.63
CA GLY A 4 15.04 -14.33 3.60
C GLY A 4 13.60 -14.33 4.13
N ALA A 5 13.22 -15.37 4.89
CA ALA A 5 11.91 -15.44 5.52
C ALA A 5 11.70 -14.34 6.58
N TRP A 6 12.72 -14.01 7.38
CA TRP A 6 12.64 -12.92 8.34
C TRP A 6 12.49 -11.55 7.67
N MET A 7 13.26 -11.31 6.60
CA MET A 7 13.21 -10.06 5.84
C MET A 7 11.83 -9.83 5.20
N CYS A 8 11.23 -10.85 4.59
CA CYS A 8 9.88 -10.73 4.05
C CYS A 8 8.82 -10.70 5.16
N GLY A 9 8.95 -11.57 6.17
CA GLY A 9 7.96 -11.77 7.22
C GLY A 9 7.74 -10.54 8.09
N VAL A 10 8.81 -9.80 8.43
CA VAL A 10 8.70 -8.58 9.24
C VAL A 10 7.86 -7.50 8.55
N LEU A 11 7.80 -7.51 7.21
CA LEU A 11 7.04 -6.54 6.42
C LEU A 11 5.56 -6.93 6.24
N VAL A 12 5.19 -8.19 6.46
CA VAL A 12 3.80 -8.65 6.34
C VAL A 12 2.90 -7.92 7.34
N LEU A 13 3.33 -7.86 8.61
CA LEU A 13 2.59 -7.26 9.71
C LEU A 13 2.29 -5.76 9.52
N PRO A 14 3.27 -4.88 9.28
CA PRO A 14 3.00 -3.46 9.10
C PRO A 14 2.07 -3.19 7.92
N PHE A 15 2.25 -3.88 6.78
CA PHE A 15 1.34 -3.71 5.64
C PHE A 15 -0.08 -4.22 5.92
N ALA A 16 -0.21 -5.34 6.62
CA ALA A 16 -1.52 -5.85 7.02
C ALA A 16 -2.22 -4.89 8.00
N ILE A 17 -1.49 -4.36 8.99
CA ILE A 17 -2.01 -3.39 9.96
C ILE A 17 -2.47 -2.11 9.26
N ILE A 18 -1.65 -1.55 8.37
CA ILE A 18 -2.03 -0.36 7.59
C ILE A 18 -3.28 -0.66 6.73
N GLY A 19 -3.30 -1.79 6.03
CA GLY A 19 -4.48 -2.21 5.26
C GLY A 19 -5.74 -2.31 6.12
N LEU A 20 -5.64 -2.90 7.31
CA LEU A 20 -6.75 -2.98 8.27
C LEU A 20 -7.20 -1.60 8.77
N LEU A 21 -6.25 -0.71 9.10
CA LEU A 21 -6.56 0.66 9.51
C LEU A 21 -7.35 1.39 8.42
N PHE A 22 -6.90 1.33 7.16
CA PHE A 22 -7.64 1.93 6.04
C PHE A 22 -9.00 1.27 5.80
N GLY A 23 -9.12 -0.05 6.03
CA GLY A 23 -10.39 -0.77 5.96
C GLY A 23 -11.41 -0.34 7.03
N ILE A 24 -10.95 -0.12 8.26
CA ILE A 24 -11.80 0.26 9.41
C ILE A 24 -12.16 1.74 9.35
N PHE A 25 -11.16 2.62 9.15
CA PHE A 25 -11.34 4.07 9.20
C PHE A 25 -11.80 4.68 7.87
N LYS A 26 -11.73 3.93 6.75
CA LYS A 26 -12.23 4.33 5.42
C LYS A 26 -11.80 5.76 5.06
N GLY A 27 -12.74 6.61 4.68
CA GLY A 27 -12.48 8.01 4.28
C GLY A 27 -11.93 8.91 5.39
N LYS A 28 -11.92 8.48 6.66
CA LYS A 28 -11.23 9.22 7.74
C LYS A 28 -9.72 8.99 7.71
N ALA A 29 -9.28 7.82 7.23
CA ALA A 29 -7.86 7.48 7.14
C ALA A 29 -7.12 8.25 6.03
N THR A 30 -7.84 8.81 5.05
CA THR A 30 -7.19 9.50 3.92
C THR A 30 -6.38 10.72 4.35
N LYS A 31 -6.68 11.32 5.50
CA LYS A 31 -5.88 12.41 6.08
C LYS A 31 -4.46 11.98 6.44
N PHE A 32 -4.22 10.69 6.68
CA PHE A 32 -2.89 10.15 6.98
C PHE A 32 -2.12 9.71 5.73
N VAL A 33 -2.71 9.87 4.54
CA VAL A 33 -2.08 9.48 3.28
C VAL A 33 -1.07 10.55 2.90
N ALA A 34 0.18 10.13 2.74
CA ALA A 34 1.24 10.99 2.24
C ALA A 34 0.83 11.61 0.89
N GLY A 35 1.05 12.92 0.74
CA GLY A 35 0.62 13.69 -0.42
C GLY A 35 -0.87 14.06 -0.44
N PHE A 36 -1.79 13.25 0.10
CA PHE A 36 -3.19 13.73 0.25
C PHE A 36 -3.31 14.72 1.43
N ASN A 37 -2.49 14.52 2.48
CA ASN A 37 -2.46 15.40 3.64
C ASN A 37 -1.92 16.82 3.33
N THR A 38 -1.31 17.05 2.15
CA THR A 38 -0.84 18.39 1.76
C THR A 38 -1.96 19.26 1.21
N PHE A 39 -3.08 18.68 0.77
CA PHE A 39 -4.27 19.43 0.36
C PHE A 39 -4.99 20.01 1.58
N SER A 40 -5.58 21.19 1.42
CA SER A 40 -6.48 21.78 2.42
C SER A 40 -7.75 20.94 2.62
N GLU A 41 -8.44 21.07 3.76
CA GLU A 41 -9.66 20.28 4.00
C GLU A 41 -10.77 20.53 2.95
N GLN A 42 -10.81 21.75 2.39
CA GLN A 42 -11.74 22.15 1.32
C GLN A 42 -11.42 21.41 0.01
N GLU A 43 -10.15 21.36 -0.38
CA GLU A 43 -9.71 20.59 -1.55
C GLU A 43 -9.94 19.10 -1.35
N GLN A 44 -9.60 18.56 -0.17
CA GLN A 44 -9.84 17.14 0.14
C GLN A 44 -11.33 16.77 0.07
N ALA A 45 -12.27 17.71 0.23
CA ALA A 45 -13.70 17.47 0.13
C ALA A 45 -14.18 17.29 -1.33
N LEU A 46 -13.37 17.69 -2.31
CA LEU A 46 -13.65 17.50 -3.74
C LEU A 46 -13.35 16.08 -4.23
N TYR A 47 -12.71 15.24 -3.41
CA TYR A 47 -12.28 13.90 -3.78
C TYR A 47 -13.11 12.81 -3.07
N ASP A 48 -13.27 11.67 -3.74
CA ASP A 48 -13.83 10.45 -3.15
C ASP A 48 -12.80 9.81 -2.19
N ARG A 49 -12.85 10.26 -0.93
CA ARG A 49 -12.02 9.72 0.15
C ARG A 49 -12.25 8.23 0.39
N ALA A 50 -13.44 7.70 0.09
CA ALA A 50 -13.72 6.28 0.27
C ALA A 50 -13.03 5.44 -0.81
N ALA A 51 -13.00 5.92 -2.06
CA ALA A 51 -12.26 5.28 -3.14
C ALA A 51 -10.74 5.32 -2.89
N ILE A 52 -10.19 6.47 -2.49
CA ILE A 52 -8.76 6.61 -2.15
C ILE A 52 -8.38 5.62 -1.04
N SER A 53 -9.16 5.60 0.04
CA SER A 53 -8.90 4.70 1.17
C SER A 53 -8.95 3.23 0.77
N ARG A 54 -9.89 2.85 -0.10
CA ARG A 54 -10.02 1.48 -0.61
C ARG A 54 -8.84 1.08 -1.50
N ASP A 55 -8.37 1.97 -2.36
CA ASP A 55 -7.21 1.72 -3.23
C ASP A 55 -5.95 1.48 -2.39
N ILE A 56 -5.68 2.36 -1.42
CA ILE A 56 -4.53 2.23 -0.51
C ILE A 56 -4.62 0.96 0.32
N ARG A 57 -5.81 0.65 0.87
CA ARG A 57 -6.05 -0.63 1.55
C ARG A 57 -5.67 -1.82 0.68
N ASN A 58 -6.17 -1.84 -0.56
CA ASN A 58 -5.95 -2.95 -1.46
C ASN A 58 -4.48 -3.07 -1.87
N GLN A 59 -3.77 -1.95 -2.05
CA GLN A 59 -2.33 -1.95 -2.30
C GLN A 59 -1.53 -2.46 -1.09
N CYS A 60 -1.88 -2.04 0.13
CA CYS A 60 -1.24 -2.56 1.34
C CYS A 60 -1.47 -4.07 1.49
N PHE A 61 -2.68 -4.57 1.23
CA PHE A 61 -2.93 -6.02 1.24
C PHE A 61 -2.20 -6.76 0.12
N LEU A 62 -2.08 -6.16 -1.07
CA LEU A 62 -1.27 -6.74 -2.15
C LEU A 62 0.19 -6.85 -1.74
N TRP A 63 0.78 -5.80 -1.16
CA TRP A 63 2.16 -5.84 -0.66
C TRP A 63 2.34 -6.84 0.47
N SER A 64 1.40 -6.91 1.41
CA SER A 64 1.40 -7.91 2.49
C SER A 64 1.33 -9.34 1.92
N ALA A 65 0.48 -9.59 0.92
CA ALA A 65 0.36 -10.88 0.26
C ALA A 65 1.65 -11.27 -0.49
N VAL A 66 2.26 -10.34 -1.23
CA VAL A 66 3.55 -10.56 -1.90
C VAL A 66 4.65 -10.92 -0.88
N MET A 67 4.71 -10.20 0.24
CA MET A 67 5.66 -10.48 1.32
C MET A 67 5.39 -11.83 2.00
N LEU A 68 4.12 -12.20 2.17
CA LEU A 68 3.74 -13.50 2.73
C LEU A 68 4.16 -14.64 1.80
N VAL A 69 3.93 -14.51 0.50
CA VAL A 69 4.41 -15.46 -0.51
C VAL A 69 5.93 -15.56 -0.48
N GLY A 70 6.65 -14.43 -0.42
CA GLY A 70 8.11 -14.43 -0.28
C GLY A 70 8.60 -15.14 0.97
N THR A 71 7.89 -14.98 2.08
CA THR A 71 8.17 -15.66 3.35
C THR A 71 8.01 -17.17 3.21
N ILE A 72 6.88 -17.63 2.66
CA ILE A 72 6.58 -19.06 2.45
C ILE A 72 7.61 -19.67 1.49
N LEU A 73 7.88 -19.03 0.36
CA LEU A 73 8.87 -19.50 -0.62
C LEU A 73 10.26 -19.61 -0.01
N SER A 74 10.65 -18.62 0.80
CA SER A 74 11.94 -18.62 1.49
C SER A 74 12.05 -19.78 2.49
N LEU A 75 10.97 -20.06 3.24
CA LEU A 75 10.91 -21.16 4.21
C LEU A 75 10.91 -22.54 3.56
N VAL A 76 10.18 -22.71 2.45
CA VAL A 76 9.96 -24.02 1.80
C VAL A 76 11.11 -24.43 0.88
N PHE A 77 11.67 -23.49 0.12
CA PHE A 77 12.65 -23.80 -0.93
C PHE A 77 14.06 -23.32 -0.59
N THR A 78 14.27 -22.00 -0.56
CA THR A 78 15.58 -21.41 -0.29
C THR A 78 15.47 -19.94 0.11
N PRO A 79 16.28 -19.44 1.07
CA PRO A 79 16.28 -18.04 1.48
C PRO A 79 16.51 -17.05 0.33
N TYR A 80 17.17 -17.46 -0.76
CA TYR A 80 17.48 -16.59 -1.90
C TYR A 80 16.24 -16.17 -2.71
N LEU A 81 15.09 -16.86 -2.56
CA LEU A 81 13.83 -16.46 -3.20
C LEU A 81 13.25 -15.15 -2.62
N ALA A 82 13.78 -14.66 -1.50
CA ALA A 82 13.49 -13.32 -1.03
C ALA A 82 13.94 -12.26 -2.06
N ILE A 83 15.06 -12.45 -2.76
CA ILE A 83 15.60 -11.48 -3.72
C ILE A 83 14.59 -11.13 -4.84
N PRO A 84 14.10 -12.10 -5.64
CA PRO A 84 13.10 -11.79 -6.67
C PRO A 84 11.79 -11.26 -6.07
N THR A 85 11.41 -11.71 -4.86
CA THR A 85 10.22 -11.18 -4.17
C THR A 85 10.38 -9.70 -3.85
N PHE A 86 11.53 -9.28 -3.34
CA PHE A 86 11.84 -7.88 -3.07
C PHE A 86 11.91 -7.02 -4.34
N ILE A 87 12.40 -7.58 -5.45
CA ILE A 87 12.39 -6.89 -6.75
C ILE A 87 10.94 -6.62 -7.19
N VAL A 88 10.09 -7.65 -7.18
CA VAL A 88 8.67 -7.51 -7.55
C VAL A 88 7.96 -6.52 -6.64
N TRP A 89 8.13 -6.64 -5.33
CA TRP A 89 7.55 -5.71 -4.37
C TRP A 89 8.05 -4.28 -4.60
N GLY A 90 9.36 -4.09 -4.82
CA GLY A 90 9.96 -2.77 -5.05
C GLY A 90 9.37 -2.09 -6.28
N VAL A 91 9.21 -2.82 -7.39
CA VAL A 91 8.55 -2.29 -8.61
C VAL A 91 7.11 -1.88 -8.31
N LEU A 92 6.33 -2.72 -7.61
CA LEU A 92 4.96 -2.40 -7.23
C LEU A 92 4.86 -1.18 -6.30
N PHE A 93 5.78 -1.09 -5.32
CA PHE A 93 5.84 -0.01 -4.36
C PHE A 93 6.19 1.32 -5.04
N PHE A 94 7.25 1.35 -5.84
CA PHE A 94 7.66 2.58 -6.53
C PHE A 94 6.66 3.04 -7.58
N LYS A 95 5.96 2.12 -8.25
CA LYS A 95 4.89 2.48 -9.19
C LYS A 95 3.76 3.26 -8.51
N VAL A 96 3.45 2.94 -7.25
CA VAL A 96 2.45 3.67 -6.46
C VAL A 96 3.02 5.00 -5.94
N MET A 97 4.26 4.98 -5.41
CA MET A 97 4.87 6.15 -4.78
C MET A 97 5.29 7.26 -5.76
N HIS A 98 5.62 6.92 -7.01
CA HIS A 98 6.01 7.89 -8.05
C HIS A 98 4.81 8.50 -8.78
N LEU A 99 3.58 8.11 -8.45
CA LEU A 99 2.42 8.79 -9.00
C LEU A 99 2.43 10.23 -8.50
N ASP A 100 2.68 11.16 -9.43
CA ASP A 100 2.56 12.60 -9.23
C ASP A 100 1.26 12.88 -8.47
N VAL A 101 1.41 13.32 -7.22
CA VAL A 101 0.37 13.34 -6.19
C VAL A 101 -0.92 13.97 -6.73
N HIS A 102 -0.79 15.07 -7.47
CA HIS A 102 -1.94 15.74 -8.08
C HIS A 102 -2.64 14.90 -9.16
N LYS A 103 -1.89 14.33 -10.10
CA LYS A 103 -2.46 13.46 -11.16
C LYS A 103 -3.02 12.15 -10.60
N ALA A 104 -2.40 11.65 -9.53
CA ALA A 104 -2.82 10.42 -8.86
C ALA A 104 -4.23 10.55 -8.28
N TYR A 105 -4.55 11.72 -7.73
CA TYR A 105 -5.84 11.97 -7.08
C TYR A 105 -6.92 12.52 -8.02
N GLU A 106 -6.55 13.06 -9.18
CA GLU A 106 -7.50 13.57 -10.18
C GLU A 106 -8.56 12.51 -10.58
N LYS A 107 -8.15 11.24 -10.69
CA LYS A 107 -9.06 10.11 -10.98
C LYS A 107 -10.12 9.85 -9.88
N TYR A 108 -9.95 10.44 -8.70
CA TYR A 108 -10.88 10.36 -7.58
C TYR A 108 -11.70 11.64 -7.39
N LEU A 109 -11.61 12.63 -8.29
CA LEU A 109 -12.44 13.84 -8.20
C LEU A 109 -13.93 13.47 -8.31
N LEU A 110 -14.71 14.01 -7.38
CA LEU A 110 -16.16 13.94 -7.42
C LEU A 110 -16.63 14.81 -8.59
N LYS A 111 -16.97 14.18 -9.71
CA LYS A 111 -17.55 14.88 -10.86
C LYS A 111 -18.89 15.48 -10.40
N ARG A 112 -18.95 16.80 -10.26
CA ARG A 112 -20.18 17.53 -9.93
C ARG A 112 -21.14 17.30 -11.10
N SER A 113 -22.15 16.44 -10.90
CA SER A 113 -23.29 16.27 -11.83
C SER A 113 -24.18 17.50 -11.78
#